data_AF-A0A9E6EEX5-F1
#
_entry.id   AF-A0A9E6EEX5-F1
#
_cell.length_a   1.000
_cell.length_b   1.000
_cell.length_c   1.000
_cell.angle_alpha   90.00
_cell.angle_beta   90.00
_cell.angle_gamma   90.00
#
_symmetry.space_group_name_H-M   'P 1'
#
loop_
_entity.id
_entity.type
_entity.pdbx_description
1 polymer ?
#
loop_
_entity_poly.entity_id
_entity_poly.type
_entity_poly.pdbx_seq_one_letter_code
_entity_poly.pdbx_strand_id
1 'polypeptide(L)'
;MGSALRESGERKLLIDDFKGIDYSQTIMGKIRTVPPVKPLAGILAPGEAWLARVRARLESEWGPLTAVSEPGPFLQTDYYTREMGAGLWRQFLVFHRLCAAEELPDRKRAANVWEAELGSRPEGGRLVNIDPGYLAPGKLVLASTKDHEQRIYLRDGIFAEVTLHIRGGKFCRWDWTYPDYAQASPFFDLAYQGYLQEIKQGAS
;
A
#
# COMPACT_ATOMS: atom_id res chain seq x y z
N MET A 1 -14.97 -41.26 -21.29
CA MET A 1 -15.45 -40.04 -21.97
C MET A 1 -15.04 -38.84 -21.13
N GLY A 2 -13.88 -38.26 -21.45
CA GLY A 2 -13.37 -37.06 -20.79
C GLY A 2 -13.90 -35.82 -21.48
N SER A 3 -14.35 -34.85 -20.70
CA SER A 3 -14.83 -33.55 -21.16
C SER A 3 -13.85 -32.48 -20.69
N ALA A 4 -12.93 -32.11 -21.57
CA ALA A 4 -12.24 -30.83 -21.51
C ALA A 4 -13.22 -29.68 -21.86
N LEU A 5 -12.78 -28.43 -21.61
CA LEU A 5 -13.45 -27.12 -21.81
C LEU A 5 -14.01 -26.57 -20.48
N ARG A 6 -13.56 -25.43 -19.93
CA ARG A 6 -13.13 -24.17 -20.56
C ARG A 6 -12.10 -23.43 -19.67
N GLU A 7 -10.83 -23.42 -20.07
CA GLU A 7 -9.82 -22.46 -19.60
C GLU A 7 -9.08 -21.92 -20.82
N SER A 8 -9.44 -20.76 -21.36
CA SER A 8 -8.61 -20.15 -22.43
C SER A 8 -8.82 -18.66 -22.75
N GLY A 9 -9.69 -17.91 -22.05
CA GLY A 9 -9.93 -16.50 -22.36
C GLY A 9 -9.20 -15.49 -21.47
N GLU A 10 -9.42 -15.57 -20.16
CA GLU A 10 -9.05 -14.47 -19.24
C GLU A 10 -7.60 -14.50 -18.77
N ARG A 11 -6.94 -15.66 -18.71
CA ARG A 11 -5.50 -15.74 -18.33
C ARG A 11 -4.58 -15.09 -19.36
N LYS A 12 -5.03 -14.95 -20.61
CA LYS A 12 -4.19 -14.40 -21.69
C LYS A 12 -4.05 -12.86 -21.57
N LEU A 13 -5.07 -12.18 -21.05
CA LEU A 13 -5.06 -10.73 -20.86
C LEU A 13 -4.15 -10.25 -19.72
N LEU A 14 -3.77 -11.12 -18.78
CA LEU A 14 -2.84 -10.77 -17.69
C LEU A 14 -1.36 -10.79 -18.11
N ILE A 15 -1.02 -11.51 -19.19
CA ILE A 15 0.36 -11.66 -19.66
C ILE A 15 0.71 -10.57 -20.69
N ASP A 16 -0.25 -10.15 -21.50
CA ASP A 16 -0.01 -9.24 -22.63
C ASP A 16 0.23 -7.76 -22.23
N ASP A 17 -0.15 -7.34 -21.03
CA ASP A 17 0.14 -5.99 -20.51
C ASP A 17 1.59 -5.83 -19.99
N PHE A 18 2.34 -6.94 -19.92
CA PHE A 18 3.74 -7.03 -19.50
C PHE A 18 4.67 -7.45 -20.64
N LYS A 19 4.45 -6.96 -21.87
CA LYS A 19 5.26 -7.20 -23.09
C LYS A 19 6.70 -6.64 -23.06
N GLY A 20 7.38 -6.80 -21.93
CA GLY A 20 8.83 -6.68 -21.78
C GLY A 20 9.46 -7.82 -20.98
N ILE A 21 8.66 -8.80 -20.51
CA ILE A 21 9.15 -9.92 -19.73
C ILE A 21 8.75 -11.22 -20.42
N ASP A 22 9.69 -11.80 -21.17
CA ASP A 22 9.57 -13.15 -21.70
C ASP A 22 9.69 -14.17 -20.55
N TYR A 23 8.58 -14.85 -20.28
CA TYR A 23 8.48 -15.95 -19.31
C TYR A 23 8.59 -17.33 -19.97
N SER A 24 8.77 -17.40 -21.29
CA SER A 24 8.61 -18.64 -22.07
C SER A 24 9.90 -19.46 -22.28
N GLN A 25 11.03 -19.05 -21.71
CA GLN A 25 12.33 -19.70 -21.98
C GLN A 25 13.21 -19.84 -20.73
N THR A 26 12.75 -20.50 -19.65
CA THR A 26 13.61 -21.29 -18.71
C THR A 26 12.73 -22.16 -17.79
N ILE A 27 12.95 -23.48 -17.72
CA ILE A 27 12.23 -24.40 -16.79
C ILE A 27 12.57 -24.11 -15.31
N MET A 28 13.66 -23.39 -15.06
CA MET A 28 14.08 -22.94 -13.73
C MET A 28 14.04 -21.41 -13.66
N GLY A 29 13.34 -20.86 -12.66
CA GLY A 29 13.27 -19.41 -12.46
C GLY A 29 14.65 -18.82 -12.21
N LYS A 30 15.08 -17.88 -13.07
CA LYS A 30 16.29 -17.09 -12.83
C LYS A 30 15.97 -16.04 -11.76
N ILE A 31 16.86 -15.88 -10.78
CA ILE A 31 16.79 -14.77 -9.83
C ILE A 31 16.90 -13.47 -10.64
N ARG A 32 15.97 -12.54 -10.40
CA ARG A 32 15.89 -11.24 -11.06
C ARG A 32 15.80 -10.15 -9.99
N THR A 33 16.29 -8.97 -10.33
CA THR A 33 16.08 -7.77 -9.51
C THR A 33 14.59 -7.43 -9.49
N VAL A 34 14.08 -7.06 -8.31
CA VAL A 34 12.70 -6.61 -8.16
C VAL A 34 12.59 -5.20 -8.75
N PRO A 35 11.60 -4.89 -9.62
CA PRO A 35 11.37 -3.53 -10.08
C PRO A 35 11.10 -2.60 -8.90
N PRO A 36 11.52 -1.33 -8.97
CA PRO A 36 11.25 -0.38 -7.90
C PRO A 36 9.73 -0.16 -7.75
N VAL A 37 9.28 0.13 -6.54
CA VAL A 37 7.87 0.23 -6.16
C VAL A 37 7.51 1.68 -5.84
N LYS A 38 6.22 2.01 -5.94
CA LYS A 38 5.69 3.35 -5.66
C LYS A 38 5.29 3.45 -4.19
N PRO A 39 5.97 4.24 -3.35
CA PRO A 39 5.61 4.37 -1.94
C PRO A 39 4.21 4.95 -1.73
N LEU A 40 3.56 4.54 -0.65
CA LEU A 40 2.35 5.18 -0.16
C LEU A 40 2.27 5.15 1.37
N ALA A 41 1.40 5.98 1.92
CA ALA A 41 1.02 5.95 3.33
C ALA A 41 -0.48 6.15 3.49
N GLY A 42 -1.08 5.39 4.41
CA GLY A 42 -2.35 5.73 5.03
C GLY A 42 -2.15 6.49 6.33
N ILE A 43 -2.94 7.53 6.58
CA ILE A 43 -2.92 8.28 7.84
C ILE A 43 -4.29 8.23 8.48
N LEU A 44 -4.34 7.88 9.77
CA LEU A 44 -5.47 8.12 10.66
C LEU A 44 -5.07 9.11 11.75
N ALA A 45 -5.87 10.15 11.98
CA ALA A 45 -5.55 11.21 12.93
C ALA A 45 -6.80 11.94 13.47
N PRO A 46 -6.72 12.69 14.59
CA PRO A 46 -7.87 13.37 15.19
C PRO A 46 -8.12 14.73 14.53
N GLY A 47 -8.47 14.70 13.25
CA GLY A 47 -8.82 15.90 12.48
C GLY A 47 -7.82 16.27 11.38
N GLU A 48 -8.28 17.15 10.49
CA GLU A 48 -7.56 17.57 9.29
C GLU A 48 -6.24 18.27 9.59
N ALA A 49 -6.16 19.08 10.66
CA ALA A 49 -4.93 19.74 11.07
C ALA A 49 -3.81 18.74 11.40
N TRP A 50 -4.15 17.59 12.00
CA TRP A 50 -3.20 16.53 12.27
C TRP A 50 -2.79 15.78 10.99
N LEU A 51 -3.74 15.53 10.08
CA LEU A 51 -3.42 14.98 8.76
C LEU A 51 -2.39 15.86 8.03
N ALA A 52 -2.60 17.18 8.02
CA ALA A 52 -1.68 18.13 7.39
C ALA A 52 -0.28 18.09 8.03
N ARG A 53 -0.19 18.03 9.36
CA ARG A 53 1.08 17.92 10.10
C ARG A 53 1.83 16.63 9.76
N VAL A 54 1.13 15.50 9.75
CA VAL A 54 1.71 14.19 9.45
C VAL A 54 2.14 14.12 7.99
N ARG A 55 1.32 14.63 7.07
CA ARG A 55 1.66 14.74 5.64
C ARG A 55 2.94 15.53 5.42
N ALA A 56 3.08 16.70 6.05
CA ALA A 56 4.29 17.52 5.92
C ALA A 56 5.54 16.79 6.41
N ARG A 57 5.43 16.03 7.52
CA ARG A 57 6.51 15.18 8.01
C ARG A 57 6.87 14.09 7.00
N LEU A 58 5.89 13.36 6.49
CA LEU A 58 6.12 12.29 5.52
C LEU A 58 6.70 12.80 4.20
N GLU A 59 6.25 13.94 3.71
CA GLU A 59 6.78 14.57 2.49
C GLU A 59 8.24 15.02 2.67
N SER A 60 8.60 15.53 3.85
CA SER A 60 10.00 15.86 4.16
C SER A 60 10.91 14.63 4.19
N GLU A 61 10.40 13.48 4.62
CA GLU A 61 11.21 12.27 4.86
C GLU A 61 11.25 11.34 3.65
N TRP A 62 10.13 11.19 2.94
CA TRP A 62 10.00 10.26 1.80
C TRP A 62 9.99 10.98 0.44
N GLY A 63 9.97 12.31 0.45
CA GLY A 63 10.01 13.15 -0.74
C GLY A 63 8.62 13.59 -1.24
N PRO A 64 8.58 14.27 -2.40
CA PRO A 64 7.39 14.94 -2.88
C PRO A 64 6.24 13.96 -3.15
N LEU A 65 5.00 14.46 -3.06
CA LEU A 65 3.79 13.67 -3.31
C LEU A 65 3.39 13.72 -4.79
N THR A 66 3.02 12.57 -5.36
CA THR A 66 2.38 12.50 -6.69
C THR A 66 0.86 12.61 -6.56
N ALA A 67 0.27 12.04 -5.51
CA ALA A 67 -1.16 12.08 -5.30
C ALA A 67 -1.50 12.09 -3.80
N VAL A 68 -2.58 12.79 -3.48
CA VAL A 68 -3.12 12.93 -2.13
C VAL A 68 -4.63 12.75 -2.23
N SER A 69 -5.21 11.87 -1.43
CA SER A 69 -6.67 11.74 -1.38
C SER A 69 -7.27 12.94 -0.65
N GLU A 70 -8.54 13.23 -0.95
CA GLU A 70 -9.32 14.12 -0.10
C GLU A 70 -9.29 13.61 1.35
N PRO A 71 -9.06 14.49 2.35
CA PRO A 71 -9.20 14.11 3.75
C PRO A 71 -10.68 13.92 4.06
N GLY A 72 -11.01 12.94 4.90
CA GLY A 72 -12.40 12.70 5.27
C GLY A 72 -12.57 11.98 6.60
N PRO A 73 -13.77 12.02 7.19
CA PRO A 73 -14.06 11.29 8.42
C PRO A 73 -13.89 9.78 8.20
N PHE A 74 -13.27 9.12 9.16
CA PHE A 74 -13.13 7.67 9.21
C PHE A 74 -14.35 7.07 9.91
N LEU A 75 -15.20 6.40 9.13
CA LEU A 75 -16.51 5.88 9.56
C LEU A 75 -16.62 4.36 9.44
N GLN A 76 -15.53 3.69 9.04
CA GLN A 76 -15.56 2.29 8.62
C GLN A 76 -15.62 1.32 9.81
N THR A 77 -15.01 1.67 10.95
CA THR A 77 -14.98 0.82 12.16
C THR A 77 -14.63 1.67 13.39
N ASP A 78 -15.09 1.22 14.56
CA ASP A 78 -14.73 1.77 15.86
C ASP A 78 -13.48 1.12 16.48
N TYR A 79 -12.83 0.17 15.78
CA TYR A 79 -11.67 -0.58 16.25
C TYR A 79 -10.56 0.30 16.87
N TYR A 80 -10.28 1.45 16.25
CA TYR A 80 -9.23 2.37 16.69
C TYR A 80 -9.65 3.26 17.86
N THR A 81 -10.95 3.34 18.18
CA THR A 81 -11.49 4.30 19.16
C THR A 81 -10.89 4.13 20.54
N ARG A 82 -10.65 2.87 20.96
CA ARG A 82 -10.07 2.58 22.27
C ARG A 82 -8.66 3.16 22.41
N GLU A 83 -7.86 3.10 21.35
CA GLU A 83 -6.47 3.55 21.35
C GLU A 83 -6.36 5.04 20.97
N MET A 84 -7.00 5.46 19.89
CA MET A 84 -6.81 6.76 19.24
C MET A 84 -7.95 7.77 19.46
N GLY A 85 -9.07 7.32 20.01
CA GLY A 85 -10.23 8.17 20.29
C GLY A 85 -11.23 8.17 19.13
N ALA A 86 -12.36 8.82 19.36
CA ALA A 86 -13.42 8.94 18.36
C ALA A 86 -13.15 10.09 17.38
N GLY A 87 -13.88 10.11 16.26
CA GLY A 87 -13.83 11.23 15.31
C GLY A 87 -12.54 11.28 14.49
N LEU A 88 -11.97 10.12 14.16
CA LEU A 88 -10.77 10.03 13.34
C LEU A 88 -11.03 10.48 11.90
N TRP A 89 -9.96 10.95 11.26
CA TRP A 89 -9.92 11.33 9.86
C TRP A 89 -8.92 10.46 9.12
N ARG A 90 -9.22 10.12 7.87
CA ARG A 90 -8.39 9.32 6.98
C ARG A 90 -7.86 10.17 5.83
N GLN A 91 -6.59 9.96 5.48
CA GLN A 91 -6.02 10.45 4.22
C GLN A 91 -4.99 9.45 3.69
N PHE A 92 -4.93 9.31 2.37
CA PHE A 92 -3.95 8.48 1.68
C PHE A 92 -2.99 9.35 0.87
N LEU A 93 -1.72 8.98 0.90
CA LEU A 93 -0.62 9.67 0.24
C LEU A 93 0.10 8.70 -0.69
N VAL A 94 0.48 9.17 -1.88
CA VAL A 94 1.35 8.45 -2.82
C VAL A 94 2.54 9.34 -3.17
N PHE A 95 3.75 8.81 -3.00
CA PHE A 95 4.98 9.59 -3.13
C PHE A 95 5.56 9.47 -4.54
N HIS A 96 6.20 10.52 -5.01
CA HIS A 96 6.75 10.59 -6.36
C HIS A 96 7.95 9.68 -6.56
N ARG A 97 8.90 9.67 -5.62
CA ARG A 97 10.14 8.89 -5.76
C ARG A 97 9.85 7.40 -5.62
N LEU A 98 10.24 6.62 -6.62
CA LEU A 98 10.24 5.17 -6.52
C LEU A 98 11.29 4.70 -5.51
N CYS A 99 11.10 3.51 -4.96
CA CYS A 99 12.01 2.95 -3.96
C CYS A 99 12.19 1.44 -4.10
N ALA A 100 13.15 0.89 -3.36
CA ALA A 100 13.30 -0.55 -3.24
C ALA A 100 12.17 -1.11 -2.35
N ALA A 101 11.67 -2.31 -2.65
CA ALA A 101 10.59 -2.91 -1.86
C ALA A 101 11.07 -3.30 -0.44
N GLU A 102 12.36 -3.55 -0.30
CA GLU A 102 13.07 -3.92 0.92
C GLU A 102 13.15 -2.78 1.95
N GLU A 103 12.82 -1.55 1.55
CA GLU A 103 12.71 -0.38 2.43
C GLU A 103 11.41 -0.38 3.26
N LEU A 104 10.42 -1.22 2.91
CA LEU A 104 9.12 -1.23 3.58
C LEU A 104 9.22 -1.43 5.12
N PRO A 105 10.04 -2.35 5.65
CA PRO A 105 10.28 -2.46 7.09
C PRO A 105 10.85 -1.21 7.74
N ASP A 106 11.81 -0.54 7.09
CA ASP A 106 12.44 0.67 7.63
C ASP A 106 11.43 1.80 7.72
N ARG A 107 10.56 1.94 6.71
CA ARG A 107 9.47 2.92 6.74
C ARG A 107 8.45 2.63 7.83
N LYS A 108 8.11 1.37 8.09
CA LYS A 108 7.20 1.04 9.20
C LYS A 108 7.82 1.36 10.55
N ARG A 109 9.10 1.06 10.73
CA ARG A 109 9.81 1.43 11.95
C ARG A 109 9.89 2.94 12.14
N ALA A 110 10.23 3.70 11.09
CA ALA A 110 10.25 5.16 11.13
C ALA A 110 8.86 5.75 11.45
N ALA A 111 7.81 5.23 10.80
CA ALA A 111 6.43 5.59 11.09
C ALA A 111 6.06 5.36 12.56
N ASN A 112 6.40 4.21 13.14
CA ASN A 112 6.15 3.92 14.56
C ASN A 112 6.87 4.90 15.49
N VAL A 113 8.11 5.29 15.15
CA VAL A 113 8.85 6.31 15.93
C VAL A 113 8.14 7.65 15.86
N TRP A 114 7.71 8.09 14.67
CA TRP A 114 7.00 9.36 14.51
C TRP A 114 5.64 9.37 15.21
N GLU A 115 4.89 8.26 15.16
CA GLU A 115 3.65 8.11 15.92
C GLU A 115 3.88 8.34 17.41
N ALA A 116 5.00 7.83 17.97
CA ALA A 116 5.36 8.04 19.37
C ALA A 116 5.80 9.49 19.66
N GLU A 117 6.58 10.11 18.76
CA GLU A 117 7.03 11.51 18.89
C GLU A 117 5.88 12.52 18.83
N LEU A 118 4.81 12.20 18.09
CA LEU A 118 3.62 13.06 17.98
C LEU A 118 2.80 13.11 19.28
N GLY A 119 3.11 12.24 20.23
CA GLY A 119 2.54 12.22 21.57
C GLY A 119 1.43 11.19 21.75
N SER A 120 0.84 11.21 22.93
CA SER A 120 -0.23 10.30 23.34
C SER A 120 -1.43 11.08 23.84
N ARG A 121 -2.59 10.42 23.83
CA ARG A 121 -3.80 10.97 24.46
C ARG A 121 -3.64 11.03 25.98
N PRO A 122 -4.40 11.89 26.68
CA PRO A 122 -4.37 11.96 28.15
C PRO A 122 -4.66 10.60 28.81
N GLU A 123 -5.61 9.87 28.26
CA GLU A 123 -6.03 8.52 28.66
C GLU A 123 -5.08 7.39 28.18
N GLY A 124 -3.99 7.75 27.51
CA GLY A 124 -3.05 6.82 26.88
C GLY A 124 -3.45 6.40 25.46
N GLY A 125 -2.49 5.80 24.75
CA GLY A 125 -2.63 5.44 23.34
C GLY A 125 -2.13 6.52 22.38
N ARG A 126 -1.80 6.11 21.16
CA ARG A 126 -1.24 7.00 20.13
C ARG A 126 -2.29 7.94 19.57
N LEU A 127 -1.84 9.13 19.15
CA LEU A 127 -2.71 10.13 18.49
C LEU A 127 -2.91 9.83 17.00
N VAL A 128 -1.88 9.33 16.34
CA VAL A 128 -1.85 9.12 14.89
C VAL A 128 -1.49 7.67 14.62
N ASN A 129 -2.04 7.11 13.54
CA ASN A 129 -1.59 5.86 12.93
C ASN A 129 -1.15 6.15 11.49
N ILE A 130 0.04 5.65 11.14
CA ILE A 130 0.65 5.74 9.84
C ILE A 130 0.84 4.31 9.34
N ASP A 131 0.28 4.03 8.16
CA ASP A 131 0.30 2.74 7.47
C ASP A 131 1.17 2.83 6.21
N PRO A 132 2.49 2.60 6.29
CA PRO A 132 3.35 2.56 5.12
C PRO A 132 3.04 1.36 4.23
N GLY A 133 3.13 1.60 2.93
CA GLY A 133 2.97 0.57 1.92
C GLY A 133 3.62 0.95 0.60
N TYR A 134 3.30 0.18 -0.43
CA TYR A 134 3.65 0.52 -1.80
C TYR A 134 2.68 -0.07 -2.82
N LEU A 135 2.64 0.56 -4.00
CA LEU A 135 2.11 -0.04 -5.23
C LEU A 135 3.25 -0.77 -5.94
N ALA A 136 2.98 -2.00 -6.34
CA ALA A 136 3.84 -2.81 -7.18
C ALA A 136 3.01 -3.36 -8.34
N PRO A 137 3.64 -3.95 -9.37
CA PRO A 137 2.89 -4.54 -10.47
C PRO A 137 1.89 -5.58 -9.93
N GLY A 138 0.60 -5.32 -10.17
CA GLY A 138 -0.49 -6.21 -9.79
C GLY A 138 -0.98 -6.12 -8.34
N LYS A 139 -0.41 -5.28 -7.46
CA LYS A 139 -0.75 -5.28 -6.03
C LYS A 139 -0.44 -4.00 -5.25
N LEU A 140 -1.18 -3.80 -4.17
CA LEU A 140 -0.86 -2.88 -3.07
C LEU A 140 -0.43 -3.70 -1.86
N VAL A 141 0.71 -3.36 -1.26
CA VAL A 141 1.26 -4.02 -0.08
C VAL A 141 1.33 -3.05 1.09
N LEU A 142 0.97 -3.51 2.30
CA LEU A 142 1.11 -2.75 3.55
C LEU A 142 2.05 -3.45 4.52
N ALA A 143 2.74 -2.65 5.33
CA ALA A 143 3.54 -3.11 6.46
C ALA A 143 2.70 -3.22 7.74
N SER A 144 3.01 -4.21 8.57
CA SER A 144 2.39 -4.40 9.88
C SER A 144 3.42 -4.90 10.90
N THR A 145 3.23 -4.56 12.17
CA THR A 145 3.95 -5.16 13.31
C THR A 145 3.21 -6.36 13.90
N LYS A 146 1.97 -6.62 13.46
CA LYS A 146 1.12 -7.69 13.94
C LYS A 146 1.12 -8.80 12.92
N ASP A 147 1.44 -10.02 13.32
CA ASP A 147 1.31 -11.19 12.45
C ASP A 147 -0.17 -11.59 12.26
N HIS A 148 -0.48 -12.23 11.14
CA HIS A 148 -1.79 -12.81 10.80
C HIS A 148 -1.64 -13.87 9.70
N GLU A 149 -2.63 -14.71 9.46
CA GLU A 149 -2.55 -15.87 8.56
C GLU A 149 -2.06 -15.57 7.13
N GLN A 150 -2.36 -14.38 6.59
CA GLN A 150 -1.95 -13.93 5.26
C GLN A 150 -0.65 -13.10 5.25
N ARG A 151 -0.11 -12.76 6.43
CA ARG A 151 1.04 -11.86 6.56
C ARG A 151 2.34 -12.64 6.44
N ILE A 152 3.27 -12.08 5.70
CA ILE A 152 4.59 -12.67 5.47
C ILE A 152 5.60 -11.85 6.24
N TYR A 153 6.40 -12.52 7.07
CA TYR A 153 7.50 -11.88 7.77
C TYR A 153 8.54 -11.34 6.78
N LEU A 154 9.00 -10.10 7.01
CA LEU A 154 10.07 -9.48 6.25
C LEU A 154 11.38 -9.51 7.04
N ARG A 155 11.47 -8.67 8.08
CA ARG A 155 12.59 -8.55 9.04
C ARG A 155 12.19 -7.65 10.21
N ASP A 156 12.99 -7.66 11.27
CA ASP A 156 12.91 -6.69 12.39
C ASP A 156 11.52 -6.60 13.04
N GLY A 157 10.80 -7.72 13.09
CA GLY A 157 9.42 -7.78 13.60
C GLY A 157 8.36 -7.16 12.68
N ILE A 158 8.71 -6.83 11.44
CA ILE A 158 7.79 -6.29 10.44
C ILE A 158 7.35 -7.39 9.47
N PHE A 159 6.05 -7.40 9.22
CA PHE A 159 5.36 -8.26 8.28
C PHE A 159 4.78 -7.42 7.13
N ALA A 160 4.48 -8.07 6.02
CA ALA A 160 3.76 -7.48 4.90
C ALA A 160 2.51 -8.28 4.53
N GLU A 161 1.49 -7.57 4.06
CA GLU A 161 0.30 -8.18 3.45
C GLU A 161 -0.01 -7.54 2.10
N VAL A 162 -0.48 -8.37 1.17
CA VAL A 162 -1.12 -7.86 -0.04
C VAL A 162 -2.53 -7.41 0.32
N THR A 163 -2.73 -6.10 0.40
CA THR A 163 -4.00 -5.49 0.81
C THR A 163 -4.97 -5.34 -0.35
N LEU A 164 -4.49 -5.05 -1.56
CA LEU A 164 -5.30 -5.03 -2.79
C LEU A 164 -4.55 -5.76 -3.90
N HIS A 165 -5.28 -6.37 -4.82
CA HIS A 165 -4.73 -6.97 -6.04
C HIS A 165 -5.36 -6.34 -7.28
N ILE A 166 -4.72 -6.46 -8.44
CA ILE A 166 -5.26 -5.94 -9.70
C ILE A 166 -5.98 -7.03 -10.47
N ARG A 167 -7.20 -6.74 -10.95
CA ARG A 167 -7.90 -7.52 -11.98
C ARG A 167 -8.51 -6.57 -13.01
N GLY A 168 -8.25 -6.82 -14.30
CA GLY A 168 -8.76 -5.96 -15.38
C GLY A 168 -8.32 -4.50 -15.26
N GLY A 169 -7.09 -4.27 -14.77
CA GLY A 169 -6.51 -2.93 -14.61
C GLY A 169 -7.00 -2.12 -13.41
N LYS A 170 -7.81 -2.70 -12.51
CA LYS A 170 -8.35 -2.04 -11.32
C LYS A 170 -8.05 -2.82 -10.04
N PHE A 171 -7.90 -2.10 -8.93
CA PHE A 171 -7.74 -2.68 -7.61
C PHE A 171 -9.03 -3.34 -7.13
N CYS A 172 -8.88 -4.59 -6.73
CA CYS A 172 -9.88 -5.45 -6.16
C CYS A 172 -9.46 -5.84 -4.74
N ARG A 173 -10.46 -5.98 -3.87
CA ARG A 173 -10.26 -6.40 -2.49
C ARG A 173 -10.08 -7.91 -2.36
N TRP A 174 -9.33 -8.31 -1.36
CA TRP A 174 -9.37 -9.62 -0.72
C TRP A 174 -10.40 -9.62 0.42
N ASP A 175 -10.65 -10.79 1.00
CA ASP A 175 -11.54 -10.92 2.16
C ASP A 175 -10.98 -10.22 3.42
N TRP A 176 -9.64 -10.09 3.50
CA TRP A 176 -8.94 -9.40 4.60
C TRP A 176 -8.64 -7.92 4.32
N THR A 177 -9.02 -7.39 3.16
CA THR A 177 -8.76 -5.98 2.83
C THR A 177 -9.52 -5.06 3.79
N TYR A 178 -8.81 -4.10 4.39
CA TYR A 178 -9.43 -3.08 5.21
C TYR A 178 -10.48 -2.26 4.42
N PRO A 179 -11.68 -2.00 4.98
CA PRO A 179 -12.75 -1.35 4.24
C PRO A 179 -12.41 0.04 3.68
N ASP A 180 -11.57 0.80 4.39
CA ASP A 180 -11.09 2.11 3.97
C ASP A 180 -10.16 2.03 2.74
N TYR A 181 -9.27 1.03 2.69
CA TYR A 181 -8.46 0.76 1.50
C TYR A 181 -9.31 0.30 0.32
N ALA A 182 -10.34 -0.53 0.56
CA ALA A 182 -11.26 -0.96 -0.49
C ALA A 182 -12.09 0.22 -1.06
N GLN A 183 -12.54 1.13 -0.20
CA GLN A 183 -13.25 2.34 -0.61
C GLN A 183 -12.33 3.29 -1.40
N ALA A 184 -11.05 3.34 -1.07
CA ALA A 184 -10.05 4.15 -1.74
C ALA A 184 -9.47 3.52 -3.03
N SER A 185 -9.93 2.32 -3.45
CA SER A 185 -9.45 1.68 -4.68
C SER A 185 -9.45 2.60 -5.91
N PRO A 186 -10.47 3.45 -6.18
CA PRO A 186 -10.43 4.37 -7.33
C PRO A 186 -9.29 5.41 -7.25
N PHE A 187 -8.93 5.87 -6.05
CA PHE A 187 -7.78 6.75 -5.85
C PHE A 187 -6.47 6.01 -6.17
N PHE A 188 -6.35 4.76 -5.71
CA PHE A 188 -5.18 3.93 -6.00
C PHE A 188 -5.09 3.51 -7.47
N ASP A 189 -6.22 3.31 -8.16
CA ASP A 189 -6.26 3.00 -9.59
C ASP A 189 -5.56 4.10 -10.39
N LEU A 190 -5.88 5.37 -10.11
CA LEU A 190 -5.28 6.53 -10.77
C LEU A 190 -3.77 6.59 -10.52
N ALA A 191 -3.35 6.44 -9.26
CA ALA A 191 -1.93 6.42 -8.88
C ALA A 191 -1.16 5.25 -9.55
N TYR A 192 -1.81 4.09 -9.67
CA TYR A 192 -1.22 2.90 -10.28
C TYR A 192 -0.99 3.07 -11.78
N GLN A 193 -1.90 3.74 -12.51
CA GLN A 193 -1.68 4.04 -13.93
C GLN A 193 -0.45 4.92 -14.14
N GLY A 194 -0.25 5.94 -13.30
CA GLY A 194 0.97 6.76 -13.32
C GLY A 194 2.24 5.94 -13.05
N TYR A 195 2.21 5.10 -12.00
CA TYR A 195 3.31 4.19 -11.67
C TYR A 195 3.70 3.25 -12.84
N LEU A 196 2.72 2.66 -13.53
CA LEU A 196 2.99 1.79 -14.66
C LEU A 196 3.68 2.52 -15.83
N GLN A 197 3.39 3.80 -16.02
CA GLN A 197 4.06 4.60 -17.06
C GLN A 197 5.53 4.86 -16.69
N GLU A 198 5.80 5.20 -15.43
CA GLU A 198 7.17 5.43 -14.94
C GLU A 198 8.04 4.17 -15.05
N ILE A 199 7.49 3.00 -14.72
CA ILE A 199 8.20 1.72 -14.86
C ILE A 199 8.50 1.40 -16.32
N LYS A 200 7.55 1.69 -17.24
CA LYS A 200 7.76 1.47 -18.69
C LYS A 200 8.84 2.39 -19.28
N GLN A 201 8.98 3.60 -18.74
CA GLN A 201 9.95 4.59 -19.21
C GLN A 201 11.35 4.38 -18.62
N GLY A 202 11.53 3.41 -17.72
CA GLY A 202 12.84 3.10 -17.12
C GLY A 202 13.31 4.23 -16.22
N ALA A 203 12.53 4.52 -15.17
CA ALA A 203 12.82 5.43 -14.06
C ALA A 203 14.15 6.22 -14.17
N SER A 204 14.07 7.44 -14.71
CA SER A 204 15.15 8.43 -14.76
C SER A 204 15.46 9.01 -13.39
#